data_AF-A0A8K0N8A0-F1
#
_entry.id   AF-A0A8K0N8A0-F1
#
_cell.length_a   1.000
_cell.length_b   1.000
_cell.length_c   1.000
_cell.angle_alpha   90.00
_cell.angle_beta   90.00
_cell.angle_gamma   90.00
#
_symmetry.space_group_name_H-M   'P 1'
#
loop_
_entity.id
_entity.type
_entity.pdbx_description
1 polymer ?
#
loop_
_entity_poly.entity_id
_entity_poly.type
_entity_poly.pdbx_seq_one_letter_code
_entity_poly.pdbx_strand_id
1 'polypeptide(L)' 'MASRAAAAAAKAVAKGVAEGYQYPWREKLAKYKNELAKGVWGYWELGAWKPLALSARKRARLRKEVLLAGE' A
#
# COMPACT_ATOMS: atom_id res chain seq x y z
N MET A 1 31.48 4.21 -23.61
CA MET A 1 30.18 3.54 -23.89
C MET A 1 29.46 3.04 -22.63
N ALA A 2 30.15 2.58 -21.57
CA ALA A 2 29.52 2.04 -20.35
C ALA A 2 28.67 3.04 -19.51
N SER A 3 29.05 4.33 -19.48
CA SER A 3 28.35 5.35 -18.67
C SER A 3 26.93 5.68 -19.18
N ARG A 4 26.69 5.58 -20.50
CA ARG A 4 25.35 5.80 -21.09
C ARG A 4 24.39 4.65 -20.75
N ALA A 5 24.89 3.41 -20.70
CA ALA A 5 24.10 2.25 -20.31
C ALA A 5 23.71 2.33 -18.82
N ALA A 6 24.65 2.73 -17.95
CA ALA A 6 24.37 2.94 -16.53
C ALA A 6 23.34 4.08 -16.29
N ALA A 7 23.45 5.19 -17.03
CA ALA A 7 22.49 6.29 -16.94
C ALA A 7 21.10 5.93 -17.50
N ALA A 8 21.05 5.13 -18.57
CA ALA A 8 19.81 4.61 -19.14
C ALA A 8 19.13 3.60 -18.20
N ALA A 9 19.91 2.71 -17.57
CA ALA A 9 19.42 1.79 -16.55
C ALA A 9 18.90 2.54 -15.31
N ALA A 10 19.62 3.54 -14.82
CA ALA A 10 19.16 4.38 -13.72
C ALA A 10 17.87 5.14 -14.06
N LYS A 11 17.74 5.66 -15.29
CA LYS A 11 16.50 6.29 -15.77
C LYS A 11 15.35 5.29 -15.93
N ALA A 12 15.61 4.08 -16.39
CA ALA A 12 14.60 3.02 -16.53
C ALA A 12 14.10 2.54 -15.16
N VAL A 13 15.00 2.41 -14.17
CA VAL A 13 14.64 2.12 -12.78
C VAL A 13 13.89 3.30 -12.17
N ALA A 14 14.34 4.54 -12.36
CA ALA A 14 13.63 5.72 -11.87
C ALA A 14 12.24 5.86 -12.50
N LYS A 15 12.09 5.50 -13.79
CA LYS A 15 10.82 5.53 -14.51
C LYS A 15 9.90 4.38 -14.09
N GLY A 16 10.42 3.16 -13.92
CA GLY A 16 9.65 2.02 -13.41
C GLY A 16 9.24 2.18 -11.94
N VAL A 17 10.09 2.84 -11.14
CA VAL A 17 9.72 3.32 -9.81
C VAL A 17 8.63 4.37 -9.94
N ALA A 18 8.77 5.42 -10.76
CA ALA A 18 7.77 6.47 -10.91
C ALA A 18 6.39 5.98 -11.41
N GLU A 19 6.35 5.06 -12.38
CA GLU A 19 5.11 4.52 -12.96
C GLU A 19 4.43 3.49 -12.02
N GLY A 20 5.20 2.68 -11.29
CA GLY A 20 4.67 1.75 -10.28
C GLY A 20 4.37 2.40 -8.92
N TYR A 21 5.00 3.55 -8.62
CA TYR A 21 4.80 4.32 -7.38
C TYR A 21 3.69 5.36 -7.47
N GLN A 22 3.06 5.54 -8.62
CA GLN A 22 2.24 6.74 -8.78
C GLN A 22 1.12 6.78 -7.73
N TYR A 23 0.52 5.63 -7.36
CA TYR A 23 -0.35 5.52 -6.17
C TYR A 23 -0.49 4.07 -5.59
N PRO A 24 0.55 3.45 -5.01
CA PRO A 24 0.49 2.08 -4.47
C PRO A 24 -0.51 1.92 -3.32
N TRP A 25 -0.89 3.01 -2.65
CA TRP A 25 -1.90 2.98 -1.59
C TRP A 25 -3.33 2.88 -2.13
N ARG A 26 -3.63 3.33 -3.37
CA ARG A 26 -4.97 3.18 -3.99
C ARG A 26 -5.29 1.71 -4.25
N GLU A 27 -4.32 0.96 -4.78
CA GLU A 27 -4.45 -0.48 -4.98
C GLU A 27 -4.61 -1.23 -3.65
N LYS A 28 -3.83 -0.85 -2.63
CA LYS A 28 -3.96 -1.41 -1.27
C LYS A 28 -5.33 -1.06 -0.66
N LEU A 29 -5.83 0.16 -0.84
CA LEU A 29 -7.18 0.56 -0.39
C LEU A 29 -8.26 -0.28 -1.04
N ALA A 30 -8.21 -0.46 -2.36
CA ALA A 30 -9.15 -1.29 -3.08
C ALA A 30 -9.13 -2.75 -2.60
N LYS A 31 -7.92 -3.31 -2.45
CA LYS A 31 -7.72 -4.70 -1.97
C LYS A 31 -8.25 -4.92 -0.56
N TYR A 32 -8.06 -3.96 0.33
CA TYR A 32 -8.36 -4.09 1.75
C TYR A 32 -9.62 -3.35 2.19
N LYS A 33 -10.42 -2.81 1.27
CA LYS A 33 -11.62 -2.00 1.57
C LYS A 33 -12.54 -2.67 2.60
N ASN A 34 -12.83 -3.95 2.40
CA ASN A 34 -13.71 -4.73 3.28
C ASN A 34 -13.10 -4.95 4.67
N GLU A 35 -11.77 -5.09 4.77
CA GLU A 35 -11.06 -5.24 6.04
C GLU A 35 -10.88 -3.90 6.77
N LEU A 36 -10.74 -2.80 6.02
CA LEU A 36 -10.65 -1.44 6.57
C LEU A 36 -11.98 -0.96 7.12
N ALA A 37 -13.10 -1.41 6.54
CA ALA A 37 -14.45 -1.17 7.05
C ALA A 37 -14.72 -1.92 8.37
N LYS A 38 -13.99 -3.00 8.65
CA LYS A 38 -14.04 -3.70 9.94
C LYS A 38 -13.30 -2.92 11.02
N GLY A 39 -13.58 -3.26 12.28
CA GLY A 39 -12.91 -2.70 13.45
C GLY A 39 -11.39 -2.87 13.45
N VAL A 40 -10.72 -2.25 14.43
CA VAL A 40 -9.23 -2.22 14.52
C VAL A 40 -8.64 -3.48 15.16
N TRP A 41 -9.42 -4.19 15.98
CA TRP A 41 -8.95 -5.33 16.77
C TRP A 41 -9.49 -6.68 16.29
N GLY A 42 -10.53 -6.65 15.46
CA GLY A 42 -11.30 -7.83 15.11
C GLY A 42 -12.72 -7.42 14.79
N TYR A 43 -13.54 -8.42 14.51
CA TYR A 43 -14.96 -8.27 14.29
C TYR A 43 -15.69 -9.50 14.80
N TRP A 44 -16.92 -9.30 15.25
CA TRP A 44 -17.82 -10.39 15.57
C TRP A 44 -18.46 -10.90 14.29
N GLU A 45 -18.33 -12.18 14.02
CA GLU A 45 -19.03 -12.84 12.92
C GLU A 45 -19.52 -14.20 13.39
N LEU A 46 -20.83 -14.46 13.24
CA LEU A 46 -21.46 -15.74 13.57
C LEU A 46 -21.15 -16.24 15.00
N GLY A 47 -21.17 -15.33 15.98
CA GLY A 47 -20.95 -15.67 17.39
C GLY A 47 -19.48 -15.93 17.77
N ALA A 48 -18.53 -15.76 16.84
CA ALA A 48 -17.10 -15.87 17.12
C ALA A 48 -16.39 -14.53 16.90
N TRP A 49 -15.39 -14.25 17.74
CA TRP A 49 -14.47 -13.15 17.53
C TRP A 49 -13.42 -13.54 16.49
N LYS A 50 -13.40 -12.86 15.34
CA LYS A 50 -12.42 -13.12 14.29
C LYS A 50 -11.30 -12.08 14.30
N PRO A 51 -10.02 -12.52 14.30
CA PRO A 51 -8.89 -11.62 14.10
C PRO A 51 -8.90 -11.07 12.66
N LEU A 52 -8.34 -9.89 12.48
CA LEU A 52 -8.27 -9.23 11.17
C LEU A 52 -7.22 -9.89 10.27
N ALA A 53 -7.45 -9.85 8.97
CA ALA A 53 -6.46 -10.26 7.98
C ALA A 53 -5.32 -9.21 7.86
N LEU A 54 -5.59 -7.99 8.30
CA LEU A 54 -4.68 -6.84 8.22
C LEU A 54 -4.20 -6.43 9.61
N SER A 55 -2.89 -6.48 9.84
CA SER A 55 -2.33 -6.02 11.11
C SER A 55 -2.45 -4.50 11.29
N ALA A 56 -2.57 -4.07 12.55
CA ALA A 56 -2.65 -2.65 12.91
C ALA A 56 -1.48 -1.83 12.33
N ARG A 57 -0.27 -2.39 12.33
CA ARG A 57 0.93 -1.76 11.74
C ARG A 57 0.78 -1.47 10.25
N LYS A 58 0.27 -2.43 9.48
CA LYS A 58 0.05 -2.26 8.03
C LYS A 58 -1.03 -1.21 7.77
N ARG A 59 -2.08 -1.19 8.59
CA ARG A 59 -3.16 -0.18 8.53
C ARG A 59 -2.63 1.24 8.78
N ALA A 60 -1.77 1.41 9.80
CA ALA A 60 -1.14 2.70 10.10
C ALA A 60 -0.21 3.17 8.96
N ARG A 61 0.56 2.26 8.35
CA ARG A 61 1.40 2.59 7.19
C ARG A 61 0.56 3.04 6.00
N LEU A 62 -0.53 2.33 5.71
CA LEU A 62 -1.46 2.70 4.63
C LEU A 62 -2.07 4.09 4.89
N ARG A 63 -2.52 4.36 6.13
CA ARG A 63 -3.04 5.68 6.51
C ARG A 63 -1.98 6.78 6.36
N LYS A 64 -0.72 6.50 6.70
CA LYS A 64 0.39 7.44 6.46
C LYS A 64 0.59 7.71 4.97
N GLU A 65 0.57 6.67 4.12
CA GLU A 65 0.71 6.83 2.67
C GLU A 65 -0.42 7.68 2.06
N VAL A 66 -1.66 7.50 2.53
CA VAL A 66 -2.84 8.29 2.12
C VAL A 66 -2.72 9.75 2.55
N LEU A 67 -2.42 9.99 3.83
CA LEU A 67 -2.29 11.35 4.37
C LEU A 67 -1.15 12.14 3.70
N LEU A 68 -0.04 11.48 3.37
CA LEU A 68 1.07 12.10 2.63
C LEU A 68 0.69 12.50 1.20
N ALA A 69 -0.30 11.83 0.61
CA ALA A 69 -0.84 12.18 -0.70
C ALA A 69 -1.90 13.29 -0.64
N GLY A 70 -2.32 13.72 0.56
CA GLY A 70 -3.30 14.78 0.75
C GLY A 70 -4.77 14.33 0.64
N GLU A 71 -5.03 13.03 0.73
CA GLU A 71 -6.39 12.44 0.84
C GLU A 71 -6.77 12.06 2.28
#